data_AF-A0A7J3VB94-F1
#
_entry.id   AF-A0A7J3VB94-F1
#
_cell.length_a   1.000
_cell.length_b   1.000
_cell.length_c   1.000
_cell.angle_alpha   90.00
_cell.angle_beta   90.00
_cell.angle_gamma   90.00
#
_symmetry.space_group_name_H-M   'P 1'
#
loop_
_entity.id
_entity.type
_entity.pdbx_description
1 polymer ?
#
loop_
_entity_poly.entity_id
_entity_poly.type
_entity_poly.pdbx_seq_one_letter_code
_entity_poly.pdbx_strand_id
1 'polypeptide(L)' 'MSKFKDILTGMGFAEVSPEEMKYIVLRCPFCEERIKPDDEKCPNCERILPRCPKCNNILIDFDECIFCGAEPWRYEK' A
#
# COMPACT_ATOMS: atom_id res chain seq x y z
N MET A 1 -7.04 -35.24 -32.91
CA MET A 1 -5.97 -34.25 -32.69
C MET A 1 -6.63 -32.88 -32.77
N SER A 2 -7.13 -32.33 -31.65
CA SER A 2 -6.47 -31.31 -30.81
C SER A 2 -5.87 -30.18 -31.66
N LYS A 3 -6.24 -28.90 -31.56
CA LYS A 3 -6.82 -28.08 -30.47
C LYS A 3 -7.69 -26.98 -31.13
N PHE A 4 -8.95 -26.78 -30.76
CA PHE A 4 -9.41 -25.96 -29.64
C PHE A 4 -8.86 -24.53 -29.60
N LYS A 5 -9.80 -23.61 -29.86
CA LYS A 5 -10.08 -22.36 -29.13
C LYS A 5 -9.27 -21.14 -29.51
N ASP A 6 -9.87 -20.23 -30.27
CA ASP A 6 -10.96 -19.30 -29.86
C ASP A 6 -10.39 -18.15 -29.04
N ILE A 7 -10.55 -16.96 -29.63
CA ILE A 7 -10.99 -15.72 -28.97
C ILE A 7 -10.06 -15.26 -27.83
N LEU A 8 -9.30 -14.17 -28.08
CA LEU A 8 -9.00 -13.05 -27.15
C LEU A 8 -7.88 -12.15 -27.73
N THR A 9 -8.00 -11.75 -29.00
CA THR A 9 -7.19 -10.64 -29.55
C THR A 9 -7.91 -9.34 -29.25
N GLY A 10 -7.79 -8.80 -28.04
CA GLY A 10 -8.56 -7.58 -27.72
C GLY A 10 -8.44 -7.00 -26.31
N MET A 11 -7.46 -7.39 -25.51
CA MET A 11 -7.16 -6.70 -24.26
C MET A 11 -5.67 -6.43 -24.24
N GLY A 12 -5.30 -5.15 -24.35
CA GLY A 12 -3.92 -4.71 -24.26
C GLY A 12 -3.35 -5.18 -22.92
N PHE A 13 -2.40 -6.10 -22.99
CA PHE A 13 -1.45 -6.27 -21.91
C PHE A 13 -0.57 -5.02 -21.95
N ALA A 14 -0.98 -3.97 -21.23
CA ALA A 14 -0.02 -2.93 -20.89
C ALA A 14 1.06 -3.63 -20.08
N GLU A 15 2.22 -3.84 -20.71
CA GLU A 15 3.44 -4.24 -20.02
C GLU A 15 3.75 -3.14 -19.01
N VAL A 16 3.25 -3.31 -17.79
CA VAL A 16 3.49 -2.35 -16.70
C VAL A 16 4.98 -2.41 -16.45
N SER A 17 5.70 -1.40 -16.93
CA SER A 17 7.15 -1.31 -16.73
C SER A 17 7.41 -1.33 -15.20
N PRO A 18 8.50 -1.93 -14.69
CA PRO A 18 8.80 -1.93 -13.25
C PRO A 18 8.91 -0.52 -12.64
N GLU A 19 9.01 0.50 -13.49
CA GLU A 19 8.96 1.93 -13.17
C GLU A 19 7.54 2.43 -12.84
N GLU A 20 6.51 1.80 -13.40
CA GLU A 20 5.09 2.16 -13.23
C GLU A 20 4.40 1.41 -12.08
N MET A 21 5.03 0.36 -11.54
CA MET A 21 4.51 -0.45 -10.43
C MET A 21 5.05 -0.01 -9.06
N LYS A 22 5.19 1.29 -8.79
CA LYS A 22 5.98 1.76 -7.62
C LYS A 22 5.33 2.76 -6.67
N TYR A 23 4.02 2.95 -6.69
CA TYR A 23 3.41 3.88 -5.73
C TYR A 23 2.13 3.32 -5.14
N ILE A 24 2.28 2.54 -4.06
CA ILE A 24 1.22 2.48 -3.06
C ILE A 24 1.07 3.92 -2.56
N VAL A 25 0.01 4.60 -3.01
CA VAL A 25 -0.29 5.96 -2.57
C VAL A 25 -0.81 5.85 -1.15
N LEU A 26 0.06 6.12 -0.18
CA LEU A 26 -0.31 6.22 1.22
C LEU A 26 -0.99 7.57 1.46
N ARG A 27 -1.98 7.57 2.35
CA ARG A 27 -2.67 8.79 2.79
C ARG A 27 -2.48 8.98 4.28
N CYS A 28 -2.33 10.23 4.71
CA CYS A 28 -2.26 10.57 6.11
C CYS A 28 -3.61 10.23 6.79
N PRO A 29 -3.64 9.45 7.88
CA PRO A 29 -4.88 9.10 8.56
C PRO A 29 -5.55 10.29 9.29
N PHE A 30 -4.86 11.44 9.37
CA PHE A 30 -5.37 12.63 10.07
C PHE A 30 -5.90 13.72 9.15
N CYS A 31 -5.34 13.87 7.95
CA CYS A 31 -5.71 14.93 7.01
C CYS A 31 -5.84 14.46 5.55
N GLU A 32 -5.72 13.16 5.30
CA GLU A 32 -5.88 12.50 3.99
C GLU A 32 -4.88 12.92 2.89
N GLU A 33 -3.91 13.78 3.23
CA GLU A 33 -2.83 14.18 2.34
C GLU A 33 -2.00 12.98 1.87
N ARG A 34 -1.48 13.05 0.64
CA ARG A 34 -0.58 12.02 0.12
C ARG A 34 0.75 12.05 0.88
N ILE A 35 1.18 10.88 1.35
CA ILE A 35 2.45 10.70 2.07
C ILE A 35 3.31 9.65 1.39
N LYS A 36 4.61 9.72 1.61
CA LYS A 36 5.57 8.70 1.16
C LYS A 36 5.72 7.60 2.23
N PRO A 37 6.04 6.36 1.85
CA PRO A 37 6.30 5.26 2.80
C PRO A 37 7.43 5.57 3.80
N ASP A 38 8.40 6.37 3.36
CA ASP A 38 9.54 6.78 4.19
C ASP A 38 9.26 8.02 5.05
N ASP A 39 8.12 8.70 4.88
CA ASP A 39 7.82 9.89 5.68
C ASP A 39 7.61 9.50 7.16
N GLU A 40 8.27 10.23 8.06
CA GLU A 40 8.04 10.09 9.51
C GLU A 40 6.89 10.99 9.99
N LYS A 41 6.65 12.09 9.28
CA LYS A 41 5.60 13.07 9.56
C LYS A 41 4.88 13.44 8.29
N CYS A 42 3.60 13.77 8.41
CA CYS A 42 2.84 14.27 7.27
C CYS A 42 3.35 15.67 6.87
N PRO A 43 3.60 15.93 5.57
CA PRO A 43 4.09 17.24 5.11
C PRO A 43 3.03 18.37 5.19
N ASN A 44 1.75 18.02 5.35
CA ASN A 44 0.65 19.00 5.40
C ASN A 44 0.23 19.32 6.84
N CYS A 45 -0.07 18.31 7.65
CA CYS A 45 -0.53 18.53 9.03
C CYS A 45 0.57 18.40 10.09
N GLU A 46 1.80 18.08 9.69
CA GLU A 46 3.00 17.96 10.53
C GLU A 46 2.92 16.90 11.66
N ARG A 47 1.85 16.11 11.69
CA ARG A 47 1.67 15.02 12.66
C ARG A 47 2.58 13.85 12.35
N ILE A 48 3.03 13.17 13.40
CA ILE A 48 3.81 11.93 13.33
C ILE A 48 2.92 10.83 12.74
N LEU A 49 3.45 10.13 11.74
CA LEU A 49 2.76 9.02 11.09
C LEU A 49 2.92 7.76 11.95
N PRO A 50 1.83 7.12 12.39
CA PRO A 50 1.93 5.90 13.19
C PRO A 50 2.60 4.79 12.37
N ARG A 51 3.51 4.04 12.98
CA ARG A 51 4.22 2.92 12.34
C ARG A 51 3.87 1.60 13.00
N CYS A 52 3.79 0.55 12.20
CA CYS A 52 3.53 -0.79 12.66
C CYS A 52 4.75 -1.29 13.47
N PRO A 53 4.58 -1.74 14.72
CA PRO A 53 5.70 -2.21 15.53
C PRO A 53 6.34 -3.50 14.99
N LYS A 54 5.62 -4.27 14.16
CA LYS A 54 6.11 -5.54 13.61
C LYS A 54 6.93 -5.37 12.32
N CYS A 55 6.47 -4.52 11.40
CA CYS A 55 7.10 -4.37 10.07
C CYS A 55 7.60 -2.96 9.76
N ASN A 56 7.44 -2.01 10.70
CA ASN A 56 7.86 -0.61 10.60
C ASN A 56 7.24 0.21 9.44
N ASN A 57 6.22 -0.33 8.76
CA ASN A 57 5.46 0.41 7.74
C ASN A 57 4.47 1.39 8.38
N ILE A 58 4.10 2.44 7.64
CA ILE A 58 3.09 3.40 8.07
C ILE A 58 1.73 2.69 8.21
N LEU A 59 1.08 2.91 9.34
CA LEU A 59 -0.29 2.49 9.60
C LEU A 59 -1.25 3.52 9.01
N ILE A 60 -1.92 3.12 7.94
CA ILE A 60 -2.97 3.91 7.28
C ILE A 60 -4.32 3.63 7.94
N ASP A 61 -4.48 2.40 8.42
CA ASP A 61 -5.64 1.91 9.15
C ASP A 61 -5.24 1.62 10.60
N PHE A 62 -6.16 1.86 11.53
CA PHE A 62 -5.97 1.65 12.97
C PHE A 62 -6.48 0.27 13.43
N ASP A 63 -7.13 -0.50 12.56
CA ASP A 63 -7.58 -1.86 12.86
C ASP A 63 -6.50 -2.91 12.56
N GLU A 64 -5.87 -2.86 11.38
CA GLU A 64 -4.82 -3.80 11.00
C GLU A 64 -3.78 -3.19 10.02
N CYS A 65 -2.54 -3.68 10.10
CA CYS A 65 -1.51 -3.29 9.15
C CYS A 65 -1.69 -4.04 7.83
N ILE A 66 -2.08 -3.34 6.76
CA ILE A 66 -2.26 -3.93 5.41
C ILE A 66 -1.00 -4.60 4.83
N PHE A 67 0.18 -4.28 5.37
CA PHE A 67 1.45 -4.84 4.90
C PHE A 67 1.82 -6.16 5.58
N CYS A 68 1.41 -6.39 6.83
CA CYS A 68 1.82 -7.57 7.59
C CYS A 68 0.69 -8.29 8.36
N GLY A 69 -0.53 -7.77 8.30
CA GLY A 69 -1.73 -8.29 8.98
C GLY A 69 -1.70 -8.19 10.50
N ALA A 70 -0.81 -7.37 11.08
CA ALA A 70 -0.73 -7.22 12.53
C ALA A 70 -1.71 -6.13 13.02
N GLU A 71 -2.41 -6.42 14.11
CA GLU A 71 -3.22 -5.43 14.84
C GLU A 71 -2.27 -4.42 15.51
N PRO A 72 -2.44 -3.09 15.27
CA PRO A 72 -1.46 -2.09 15.69
C PRO A 72 -1.35 -1.91 17.22
N TRP A 73 -2.34 -2.38 17.98
CA TRP A 73 -2.41 -2.27 19.44
C TRP A 73 -2.10 -3.58 20.19
N ARG A 74 -1.99 -4.71 19.48
CA ARG A 74 -1.78 -6.04 20.11
C ARG A 74 -0.30 -6.35 20.32
N TYR A 75 0.43 -5.37 20.84
CA TYR A 75 1.71 -5.61 21.48
C TYR A 75 1.45 -5.75 22.98
N GLU A 76 0.98 -6.94 23.38
CA GLU A 76 1.07 -7.35 24.78
C GLU A 76 2.56 -7.52 25.10
N LYS A 77 3.04 -6.82 26.14
CA LYS A 77 4.42 -6.89 26.64
C LYS A 77 4.81 -8.29 27.08
#